data_AF-A0A927FTU3-F1
#
_entry.id   AF-A0A927FTU3-F1
#
_cell.length_a   1.000
_cell.length_b   1.000
_cell.length_c   1.000
_cell.angle_alpha   90.00
_cell.angle_beta   90.00
_cell.angle_gamma   90.00
#
_symmetry.space_group_name_H-M   'P 1'
#
loop_
_entity.id
_entity.type
_entity.pdbx_description
1 polymer ?
#
loop_
_entity_poly.entity_id
_entity_poly.type
_entity_poly.pdbx_seq_one_letter_code
_entity_poly.pdbx_strand_id
1 'polypeptide(L)' 'MSAFPWSEAMRFGLGVLKLPPEAFWKMSPRELAAAWGAVMGDAARPMDRVSLEQLMERFPDGR' A
#
# COMPACT_ATOMS: atom_id res chain seq x y z
N MET A 1 3.20 7.62 16.41
CA MET A 1 2.64 6.37 15.84
C MET A 1 1.20 6.67 15.44
N SER A 2 0.82 6.55 14.18
CA SER A 2 -0.60 6.70 13.81
C SER A 2 -1.36 5.46 14.25
N ALA A 3 -2.65 5.63 14.57
CA ALA A 3 -3.54 4.49 14.78
C ALA A 3 -3.65 3.65 13.49
N PHE A 4 -3.99 2.37 13.65
CA PHE A 4 -4.24 1.49 12.52
C PHE A 4 -5.46 2.00 11.71
N PRO A 5 -5.37 2.04 10.36
CA PRO A 5 -6.41 2.60 9.50
C PRO A 5 -7.60 1.63 9.32
N TRP A 6 -8.44 1.53 10.36
CA TRP A 6 -9.59 0.61 10.37
C TRP A 6 -10.60 0.87 9.27
N SER A 7 -10.81 2.13 8.90
CA SER A 7 -11.80 2.50 7.89
C SER A 7 -11.41 1.97 6.51
N GLU A 8 -10.13 2.11 6.15
CA GLU A 8 -9.54 1.61 4.91
C GLU A 8 -9.55 0.08 4.88
N ALA A 9 -9.15 -0.56 5.98
CA ALA A 9 -9.15 -2.02 6.13
C ALA A 9 -10.55 -2.62 5.92
N MET A 10 -11.58 -2.06 6.57
CA MET A 10 -12.96 -2.55 6.43
C MET A 10 -13.54 -2.27 5.04
N ARG A 11 -13.26 -1.09 4.46
CA ARG A 11 -13.68 -0.77 3.07
C ARG A 11 -13.09 -1.76 2.07
N PHE A 12 -11.83 -2.12 2.24
CA PHE A 12 -11.18 -3.10 1.38
C PHE A 12 -11.71 -4.52 1.62
N GLY A 13 -11.68 -5.00 2.86
CA GLY A 13 -12.07 -6.37 3.20
C GLY A 13 -13.55 -6.69 2.95
N LEU A 14 -14.45 -5.82 3.40
CA LEU A 14 -15.90 -6.03 3.26
C LEU A 14 -16.44 -5.48 1.94
N GLY A 15 -15.85 -4.40 1.44
CA GLY A 15 -16.32 -3.69 0.25
C GLY A 15 -15.74 -4.19 -1.06
N VAL A 16 -14.41 -4.30 -1.16
CA VAL A 16 -13.71 -4.68 -2.41
C VAL A 16 -13.61 -6.20 -2.53
N LEU A 17 -13.07 -6.86 -1.51
CA LEU A 17 -12.92 -8.33 -1.49
C LEU A 17 -14.24 -9.06 -1.22
N LYS A 18 -15.29 -8.35 -0.78
CA LYS A 18 -16.61 -8.91 -0.44
C LYS A 18 -16.53 -10.08 0.54
N LEU A 19 -15.57 -10.05 1.46
CA LEU A 19 -15.44 -11.11 2.45
C LEU A 19 -16.66 -11.10 3.39
N PRO A 20 -17.18 -12.28 3.77
CA PRO A 20 -18.09 -12.38 4.90
C PRO A 20 -17.44 -11.72 6.14
N PRO A 21 -18.19 -11.00 6.97
CA PRO A 21 -17.63 -10.31 8.14
C PRO A 21 -16.81 -11.22 9.06
N GLU A 22 -17.25 -12.46 9.25
CA GLU A 22 -16.54 -13.45 10.06
C GLU A 22 -15.15 -13.80 9.48
N ALA A 23 -15.04 -13.94 8.16
CA ALA A 23 -13.77 -14.22 7.50
C ALA A 23 -12.80 -13.02 7.62
N PHE A 24 -13.32 -11.80 7.48
CA PHE A 24 -12.52 -10.58 7.68
C PHE A 24 -11.99 -10.46 9.10
N TRP A 25 -12.81 -10.73 10.12
CA TRP A 25 -12.38 -10.63 11.52
C TRP A 25 -11.46 -11.77 11.98
N LYS A 26 -11.50 -12.93 11.31
CA LYS A 26 -10.57 -14.05 11.56
C LYS A 26 -9.23 -13.90 10.83
N MET A 27 -9.18 -13.05 9.80
CA MET A 27 -7.98 -12.80 9.01
C MET A 27 -6.90 -12.09 9.82
N SER A 28 -5.65 -12.51 9.65
CA SER A 28 -4.48 -11.83 10.21
C SER A 28 -4.12 -10.57 9.41
N PRO A 29 -3.48 -9.56 10.04
CA PRO A 29 -3.01 -8.37 9.32
C PRO A 29 -2.06 -8.68 8.14
N ARG A 30 -1.30 -9.78 8.22
CA ARG A 30 -0.38 -10.21 7.15
C ARG A 30 -1.14 -10.73 5.93
N GLU A 31 -2.23 -11.46 6.14
CA GLU A 31 -3.11 -11.92 5.06
C GLU A 31 -3.86 -10.74 4.42
N LEU A 32 -4.30 -9.76 5.23
CA LEU A 32 -4.90 -8.54 4.71
C LEU A 32 -3.93 -7.75 3.84
N ALA A 33 -2.67 -7.59 4.26
CA ALA A 33 -1.63 -6.92 3.49
C ALA A 33 -1.32 -7.65 2.18
N ALA A 34 -1.28 -8.99 2.19
CA ALA A 34 -1.08 -9.78 1.00
C ALA A 34 -2.25 -9.62 -0.01
N ALA A 35 -3.49 -9.65 0.47
CA ALA A 35 -4.67 -9.42 -0.37
C ALA A 35 -4.67 -8.00 -0.95
N TRP A 36 -4.21 -7.01 -0.18
CA TRP A 36 -4.07 -5.64 -0.64
C TRP A 36 -3.09 -5.51 -1.81
N GLY A 37 -1.90 -6.11 -1.69
CA GLY A 37 -0.90 -6.13 -2.77
C GLY A 37 -1.38 -6.87 -4.02
N ALA A 38 -2.17 -7.93 -3.85
CA ALA A 38 -2.75 -8.66 -4.98
C ALA A 38 -3.77 -7.83 -5.77
N VAL A 39 -4.53 -6.93 -5.12
CA VAL A 39 -5.56 -6.11 -5.77
C VAL A 39 -5.03 -4.78 -6.29
N MET A 40 -4.21 -4.09 -5.49
CA MET A 40 -3.70 -2.76 -5.83
C MET A 40 -2.39 -2.80 -6.64
N GLY A 41 -1.82 -3.99 -6.81
CA GLY A 41 -0.45 -4.18 -7.29
C GLY A 41 0.56 -3.92 -6.18
N ASP A 42 1.82 -4.30 -6.42
CA ASP A 42 2.91 -3.84 -5.57
C ASP A 42 2.89 -2.31 -5.56
N ALA A 43 2.95 -1.71 -4.37
CA ALA A 43 3.18 -0.27 -4.25
C ALA A 43 4.36 0.06 -5.15
N ALA A 44 4.19 1.07 -6.03
CA ALA A 44 5.24 1.50 -6.95
C ALA A 44 6.55 1.51 -6.19
N ARG A 45 7.52 0.71 -6.63
CA ARG A 45 8.80 0.55 -5.91
C ARG A 45 9.27 1.93 -5.52
N PRO A 46 9.68 2.15 -4.26
CA PRO A 46 10.33 3.39 -3.89
C PRO A 46 11.38 3.72 -4.95
N MET A 47 11.39 4.96 -5.43
CA MET A 47 12.31 5.41 -6.45
C MET A 47 13.71 4.94 -6.08
N ASP A 48 14.36 4.20 -6.97
CA ASP A 48 15.70 3.72 -6.68
C ASP A 48 16.69 4.87 -6.71
N ARG A 49 17.85 4.64 -6.08
CA ARG A 49 18.89 5.64 -5.94
C ARG A 49 19.37 6.16 -7.29
N VAL A 50 19.47 5.29 -8.29
CA VAL A 50 19.95 5.64 -9.64
C VAL A 50 18.97 6.61 -10.31
N SER A 51 17.67 6.34 -10.19
CA SER A 51 16.60 7.18 -10.73
C SER A 51 16.58 8.55 -10.05
N LEU A 52 16.82 8.61 -8.74
CA LEU A 52 16.94 9.87 -8.01
C LEU A 52 18.17 10.67 -8.48
N GLU A 53 19.34 10.03 -8.61
CA GLU A 53 20.57 10.66 -9.08
C GLU A 53 20.39 11.26 -10.49
N GLN A 54 19.73 10.54 -11.40
CA GLN A 54 19.40 11.04 -12.74
C GLN A 54 18.47 12.28 -12.71
N LEU A 55 17.52 12.33 -11.78
CA LEU A 55 16.65 13.50 -11.62
C LEU A 55 17.42 14.70 -11.09
N MET A 56 18.33 14.50 -10.14
CA MET A 56 19.18 15.58 -9.60
C MET A 56 20.10 16.17 -10.67
N GLU A 57 20.68 15.34 -11.54
CA GLU A 57 21.48 15.82 -12.68
C GLU A 57 20.63 16.60 -13.69
N ARG A 58 19.41 16.13 -13.95
CA ARG A 58 18.51 16.75 -14.93
C ARG A 58 17.88 18.05 -14.43
N PHE A 59 17.70 18.19 -13.13
CA PHE A 59 17.07 19.34 -12.48
C PHE A 59 17.91 19.83 -11.29
N PRO A 60 19.04 20.52 -11.54
CA PRO A 60 19.90 21.02 -10.46
C PRO A 60 19.27 22.23 -9.75
N ASP A 61 19.26 22.21 -8.42
CA ASP A 61 18.62 23.22 -7.54
C ASP A 61 19.42 24.55 -7.43
N GLY A 62 20.05 25.01 -8.51
CA GLY A 62 21.03 26.10 -8.46
C GLY A 62 21.13 26.99 -9.68
N ARG A 63 20.02 27.21 -10.42
CA ARG A 63 19.95 28.25 -11.46
C ARG A 63 19.00 29.37 -11.07
#